data_AF-A0A2D5K8Q1-F1
#
_entry.id   AF-A0A2D5K8Q1-F1
#
_cell.length_a   1.000
_cell.length_b   1.000
_cell.length_c   1.000
_cell.angle_alpha   90.00
_cell.angle_beta   90.00
_cell.angle_gamma   90.00
#
_symmetry.space_group_name_H-M   'P 1'
#
loop_
_entity.id
_entity.type
_entity.pdbx_description
1 polymer ?
#
loop_
_entity_poly.entity_id
_entity_poly.type
_entity_poly.pdbx_seq_one_letter_code
_entity_poly.pdbx_strand_id
1 'polypeptide(L)'
;MALLSVIIISFSSCEEDDTKPANNSTSTNTGANNNNLNVGGSMSAIVNGEVVETNNAAVNVFGVGNTVSVTAVNKVHEDTTVKVKIYVPLDSITGTYSHSDPGFNFSYEVVTFNNESGYTYTRDKESEISITSYDSIGTIADTVYYRVVGNFEFNSKYWANGDSVDVRDGEFDFNYRIWW
;
A
#
# COMPACT_ATOMS: atom_id res chain seq x y z
N MET A 1 -35.94 -45.81 -32.62
CA MET A 1 -37.02 -44.81 -32.48
C MET A 1 -37.39 -44.77 -31.01
N ALA A 2 -37.39 -43.58 -30.43
CA ALA A 2 -37.83 -43.28 -29.05
C ALA A 2 -39.31 -43.69 -28.85
N LEU A 3 -39.93 -43.80 -27.66
CA LEU A 3 -39.74 -43.12 -26.38
C LEU A 3 -40.64 -43.80 -25.30
N LEU A 4 -40.17 -43.80 -24.04
CA LEU A 4 -40.87 -43.66 -22.74
C LEU A 4 -42.07 -44.54 -22.31
N SER A 5 -41.96 -45.10 -21.08
CA SER A 5 -42.88 -44.88 -19.94
C SER A 5 -42.25 -45.45 -18.64
N VAL A 6 -41.66 -44.60 -17.79
CA VAL A 6 -42.08 -44.17 -16.44
C VAL A 6 -42.33 -45.31 -15.43
N ILE A 7 -41.45 -45.42 -14.42
CA ILE A 7 -41.77 -45.99 -13.10
C ILE A 7 -41.45 -44.93 -12.04
N ILE A 8 -42.45 -44.65 -11.20
CA ILE A 8 -42.44 -43.76 -10.03
C ILE A 8 -42.00 -44.57 -8.82
N ILE A 9 -41.05 -44.07 -8.01
CA ILE A 9 -40.92 -44.48 -6.60
C ILE A 9 -40.54 -43.27 -5.72
N SER A 10 -41.54 -42.81 -4.97
CA SER A 10 -41.54 -42.39 -3.56
C SER A 10 -40.65 -41.25 -3.03
N PHE A 11 -41.32 -40.25 -2.46
CA PHE A 11 -40.79 -39.35 -1.43
C PHE A 11 -40.67 -40.06 -0.07
N SER A 12 -39.55 -39.84 0.64
CA SER A 12 -39.50 -39.31 2.02
C SER A 12 -38.20 -39.73 2.72
N SER A 13 -37.34 -38.76 3.01
CA SER A 13 -36.83 -38.46 4.36
C SER A 13 -35.70 -37.45 4.23
N CYS A 14 -35.87 -36.31 4.90
CA CYS A 14 -34.77 -35.39 5.16
C CYS A 14 -33.67 -36.11 5.94
N GLU A 15 -32.43 -35.94 5.52
CA GLU A 15 -31.30 -35.78 6.42
C GLU A 15 -30.44 -34.64 5.84
N GLU A 16 -30.22 -33.62 6.65
CA GLU A 16 -29.34 -32.50 6.38
C GLU A 16 -27.94 -33.03 6.09
N ASP A 17 -27.38 -32.69 4.92
CA ASP A 17 -25.96 -32.82 4.67
C ASP A 17 -25.41 -31.46 4.23
N ASP A 18 -25.42 -30.54 5.19
CA ASP A 18 -24.79 -29.23 5.11
C ASP A 18 -23.28 -29.44 5.28
N THR A 19 -22.62 -29.93 4.22
CA THR A 19 -21.16 -30.04 4.17
C THR A 19 -20.52 -28.68 3.94
N LYS A 20 -20.58 -27.84 4.98
CA LYS A 20 -19.69 -26.70 5.18
C LYS A 20 -18.25 -27.21 5.27
N PRO A 21 -17.27 -26.61 4.57
CA PRO A 21 -15.89 -27.04 4.74
C PRO A 21 -15.40 -26.74 6.16
N ALA A 22 -14.73 -27.76 6.72
CA ALA A 22 -14.25 -27.83 8.08
C ALA A 22 -13.37 -26.62 8.44
N ASN A 23 -13.79 -25.94 9.51
CA ASN A 23 -13.05 -24.91 10.19
C ASN A 23 -11.94 -25.59 11.01
N ASN A 24 -10.70 -25.60 10.51
CA ASN A 24 -9.55 -25.98 11.33
C ASN A 24 -8.83 -24.71 11.78
N SER A 25 -9.31 -24.16 12.88
CA SER A 25 -8.63 -23.10 13.63
C SER A 25 -7.47 -23.70 14.41
N THR A 26 -6.24 -23.29 14.10
CA THR A 26 -5.27 -22.93 15.13
C THR A 26 -4.16 -22.05 14.56
N SER A 27 -4.34 -20.74 14.69
CA SER A 27 -3.22 -19.84 14.97
C SER A 27 -3.72 -18.73 15.88
N THR A 28 -3.42 -18.89 17.15
CA THR A 28 -3.50 -17.86 18.17
C THR A 28 -2.48 -16.79 17.81
N ASN A 29 -2.94 -15.61 17.38
CA ASN A 29 -2.33 -14.33 17.69
C ASN A 29 -3.31 -13.20 17.41
N THR A 30 -3.80 -12.59 18.48
CA THR A 30 -4.38 -11.25 18.50
C THR A 30 -3.31 -10.28 18.01
N GLY A 31 -3.47 -9.67 16.83
CA GLY A 31 -2.53 -8.63 16.38
C GLY A 31 -2.64 -8.31 14.89
N ALA A 32 -3.18 -7.12 14.60
CA ALA A 32 -3.07 -6.38 13.33
C ALA A 32 -3.19 -7.22 12.04
N ASN A 33 -4.38 -7.22 11.44
CA ASN A 33 -4.57 -7.56 10.02
C ASN A 33 -3.79 -6.56 9.14
N ASN A 34 -2.49 -6.79 8.96
CA ASN A 34 -1.70 -6.20 7.87
C ASN A 34 -2.11 -6.93 6.59
N ASN A 35 -3.26 -6.55 6.03
CA ASN A 35 -3.60 -6.89 4.66
C ASN A 35 -2.61 -6.15 3.75
N ASN A 36 -1.49 -6.78 3.41
CA ASN A 36 -0.59 -6.33 2.35
C ASN A 36 -1.37 -6.36 1.01
N LEU A 37 -2.03 -5.26 0.71
CA LEU A 37 -2.84 -5.07 -0.49
C LEU A 37 -1.96 -4.40 -1.55
N ASN A 38 -1.20 -5.19 -2.30
CA ASN A 38 -0.53 -4.71 -3.51
C ASN A 38 -1.58 -4.31 -4.55
N VAL A 39 -1.98 -3.06 -4.54
CA VAL A 39 -2.73 -2.40 -5.61
C VAL A 39 -1.73 -1.48 -6.30
N GLY A 40 -1.62 -1.57 -7.62
CA GLY A 40 -0.52 -0.93 -8.36
C GLY A 40 -0.59 0.59 -8.37
N GLY A 41 0.57 1.21 -8.57
CA GLY A 41 0.73 2.64 -8.78
C GLY A 41 2.10 2.95 -9.38
N SER A 42 2.29 4.20 -9.78
CA SER A 42 3.57 4.73 -10.21
C SER A 42 4.07 5.79 -9.24
N MET A 43 5.38 5.89 -9.13
CA MET A 43 6.04 6.97 -8.40
C MET A 43 7.35 7.31 -9.10
N SER A 44 7.61 8.59 -9.28
CA SER A 44 8.86 9.14 -9.79
C SER A 44 9.37 10.25 -8.88
N ALA A 45 10.67 10.46 -8.84
CA ALA A 45 11.30 11.61 -8.19
C ALA A 45 12.75 11.78 -8.66
N ILE A 46 13.31 12.97 -8.43
CA ILE A 46 14.76 13.21 -8.50
C ILE A 46 15.32 13.14 -7.08
N VAL A 47 16.18 12.15 -6.82
CA VAL A 47 16.85 11.95 -5.52
C VAL A 47 18.33 12.28 -5.68
N ASN A 48 18.80 13.33 -5.00
CA ASN A 48 20.19 13.80 -5.08
C ASN A 48 20.69 14.00 -6.53
N GLY A 49 19.80 14.39 -7.45
CA GLY A 49 20.10 14.59 -8.88
C GLY A 49 19.93 13.35 -9.76
N GLU A 50 19.59 12.18 -9.21
CA GLU A 50 19.32 10.96 -9.97
C GLU A 50 17.82 10.67 -10.05
N VAL A 51 17.36 10.25 -11.23
CA VAL A 51 15.95 9.88 -11.43
C VAL A 51 15.67 8.51 -10.81
N VAL A 52 14.65 8.47 -9.97
CA VAL A 52 14.09 7.26 -9.39
C VAL A 52 12.67 7.12 -9.92
N GLU A 53 12.37 6.04 -10.63
CA GLU A 53 11.02 5.77 -11.16
C GLU A 53 10.63 4.31 -10.89
N THR A 54 9.38 4.11 -10.50
CA THR A 54 8.73 2.80 -10.52
C THR A 54 7.35 2.90 -11.12
N ASN A 55 6.97 1.91 -11.92
CA ASN A 55 5.63 1.73 -12.47
C ASN A 55 4.82 0.67 -11.71
N ASN A 56 5.39 0.12 -10.64
CA ASN A 56 4.74 -0.86 -9.77
C ASN A 56 5.10 -0.60 -8.32
N ALA A 57 4.72 0.58 -7.84
CA ALA A 57 4.86 0.96 -6.45
C ALA A 57 3.98 0.06 -5.56
N ALA A 58 4.54 -0.42 -4.46
CA ALA A 58 3.81 -1.26 -3.52
C ALA A 58 2.95 -0.37 -2.61
N VAL A 59 1.65 -0.64 -2.59
CA VAL A 59 0.68 0.06 -1.75
C VAL A 59 0.37 -0.77 -0.51
N ASN A 60 0.31 -0.14 0.67
CA ASN A 60 0.01 -0.81 1.93
C ASN A 60 -0.98 0.03 2.72
N VAL A 61 -2.10 -0.59 3.14
CA VAL A 61 -3.17 0.05 3.92
C VAL A 61 -3.01 -0.34 5.39
N PHE A 62 -2.90 0.65 6.28
CA PHE A 62 -2.74 0.43 7.71
C PHE A 62 -4.02 0.82 8.45
N GLY A 63 -4.87 -0.17 8.75
CA GLY A 63 -6.16 0.06 9.43
C GLY A 63 -6.04 0.63 10.85
N VAL A 64 -4.92 0.40 11.55
CA VAL A 64 -4.68 1.01 12.88
C VAL A 64 -4.13 2.43 12.76
N GLY A 65 -3.43 2.72 11.66
CA GLY A 65 -2.80 4.01 11.41
C GLY A 65 -3.65 4.97 10.58
N ASN A 66 -4.86 4.57 10.15
CA ASN A 66 -5.73 5.30 9.23
C ASN A 66 -5.00 5.95 8.04
N THR A 67 -4.00 5.24 7.52
CA THR A 67 -3.15 5.73 6.44
C THR A 67 -2.91 4.64 5.41
N VAL A 68 -2.67 5.08 4.18
CA VAL A 68 -2.14 4.26 3.09
C VAL A 68 -0.74 4.76 2.76
N SER A 69 0.17 3.84 2.49
CA SER A 69 1.50 4.18 1.97
C SER A 69 1.72 3.62 0.58
N VAL A 70 2.44 4.35 -0.25
CA VAL A 70 2.94 3.86 -1.54
C VAL A 70 4.46 3.94 -1.54
N THR A 71 5.12 2.87 -1.99
CA THR A 71 6.57 2.70 -1.91
C THR A 71 7.17 2.47 -3.29
N ALA A 72 8.09 3.35 -3.71
CA ALA A 72 9.01 3.08 -4.79
C ALA A 72 10.28 2.39 -4.29
N VAL A 73 10.72 1.38 -5.03
CA VAL A 73 11.95 0.63 -4.73
C VAL A 73 12.83 0.71 -5.96
N ASN A 74 14.05 1.20 -5.79
CA ASN A 74 15.03 1.32 -6.88
C ASN A 74 16.35 0.67 -6.47
N LYS A 75 16.90 -0.16 -7.36
CA LYS A 75 18.19 -0.80 -7.15
C LYS A 75 19.29 0.06 -7.77
N VAL A 76 19.98 0.81 -6.93
CA VAL A 76 21.02 1.78 -7.36
C VAL A 76 22.34 1.07 -7.67
N HIS A 77 22.66 0.01 -6.91
CA HIS A 77 23.81 -0.86 -7.14
C HIS A 77 23.44 -2.33 -6.92
N GLU A 78 24.32 -3.26 -7.28
CA GLU A 78 24.11 -4.70 -7.08
C GLU A 78 23.69 -5.05 -5.64
N ASP A 79 24.24 -4.29 -4.69
CA ASP A 79 24.10 -4.50 -3.26
C ASP A 79 23.39 -3.36 -2.52
N THR A 80 22.86 -2.37 -3.25
CA THR A 80 22.21 -1.19 -2.65
C THR A 80 20.84 -0.97 -3.27
N THR A 81 19.82 -0.97 -2.41
CA THR A 81 18.44 -0.67 -2.76
C THR A 81 17.99 0.57 -2.01
N VAL A 82 17.40 1.51 -2.72
CA VAL A 82 16.75 2.69 -2.17
C VAL A 82 15.25 2.46 -2.16
N LYS A 83 14.60 2.86 -1.07
CA LYS A 83 13.15 2.88 -0.95
C LYS A 83 12.68 4.29 -0.63
N VAL A 84 11.75 4.78 -1.44
CA VAL A 84 11.03 6.04 -1.23
C VAL A 84 9.60 5.66 -0.86
N LYS A 85 9.09 6.17 0.25
CA LYS A 85 7.73 5.87 0.72
C LYS A 85 7.02 7.13 1.14
N ILE A 86 5.80 7.31 0.66
CA ILE A 86 4.90 8.37 1.13
C ILE A 86 3.72 7.74 1.87
N TYR A 87 3.16 8.49 2.81
CA TYR A 87 1.99 8.12 3.59
C TYR A 87 0.95 9.22 3.44
N VAL A 88 -0.29 8.83 3.17
CA VAL A 88 -1.44 9.72 3.11
C VAL A 88 -2.60 9.13 3.93
N PRO A 89 -3.49 9.96 4.50
CA PRO A 89 -4.69 9.48 5.19
C PRO A 89 -5.61 8.65 4.29
N LEU A 90 -6.40 7.75 4.89
CA LEU A 90 -7.47 7.03 4.18
C LEU A 90 -8.68 7.92 3.84
N ASP A 91 -8.83 9.04 4.55
CA ASP A 91 -9.87 10.02 4.28
C ASP A 91 -9.54 10.79 3.00
N SER A 92 -10.53 10.86 2.11
CA SER A 92 -10.39 11.54 0.82
C SER A 92 -10.17 13.03 1.04
N ILE A 93 -8.96 13.50 0.79
CA ILE A 93 -8.56 14.89 1.05
C ILE A 93 -7.59 15.40 -0.01
N THR A 94 -7.74 16.66 -0.40
CA THR A 94 -6.86 17.35 -1.36
C THR A 94 -6.26 18.58 -0.72
N GLY A 95 -5.03 18.93 -1.11
CA GLY A 95 -4.30 20.07 -0.55
C GLY A 95 -2.81 19.77 -0.43
N THR A 96 -2.11 20.69 0.22
CA THR A 96 -0.67 20.58 0.48
C THR A 96 -0.44 20.40 1.98
N TYR A 97 0.36 19.40 2.33
CA TYR A 97 0.60 18.96 3.70
C TYR A 97 2.08 18.75 3.95
N SER A 98 2.50 18.94 5.18
CA SER A 98 3.84 18.65 5.65
C SER A 98 3.88 17.36 6.46
N HIS A 99 5.07 16.87 6.79
CA HIS A 99 5.24 15.76 7.73
C HIS A 99 4.74 16.04 9.16
N SER A 100 4.46 17.31 9.49
CA SER A 100 3.88 17.68 10.78
C SER A 100 2.36 17.52 10.80
N ASP A 101 1.73 17.36 9.63
CA ASP A 101 0.29 17.16 9.51
C ASP A 101 -0.08 15.69 9.80
N PRO A 102 -1.11 15.43 10.64
CA PRO A 102 -1.50 14.08 11.00
C PRO A 102 -1.81 13.20 9.78
N GLY A 103 -1.23 12.00 9.75
CA GLY A 103 -1.45 11.02 8.69
C GLY A 103 -0.64 11.26 7.41
N PHE A 104 0.10 12.36 7.33
CA PHE A 104 1.02 12.65 6.24
C PHE A 104 2.45 12.36 6.67
N ASN A 105 3.18 11.58 5.88
CA ASN A 105 4.56 11.29 6.18
C ASN A 105 5.34 10.90 4.92
N PHE A 106 6.66 11.00 5.03
CA PHE A 106 7.61 10.59 4.01
C PHE A 106 8.71 9.72 4.64
N SER A 107 9.25 8.76 3.92
CA SER A 107 10.39 7.97 4.38
C SER A 107 11.33 7.67 3.22
N TYR A 108 12.62 7.91 3.45
CA TYR A 108 13.71 7.49 2.58
C TYR A 108 14.59 6.49 3.34
N GLU A 109 14.77 5.32 2.74
CA GLU A 109 15.51 4.20 3.32
C GLU A 109 16.52 3.67 2.32
N VAL A 110 17.78 3.55 2.75
CA VAL A 110 18.86 2.91 1.96
C VAL A 110 19.16 1.55 2.57
N VAL A 111 18.90 0.47 1.85
CA VAL A 111 19.21 -0.90 2.24
C VAL A 111 20.46 -1.35 1.51
N THR A 112 21.44 -1.86 2.26
CA THR A 112 22.71 -2.36 1.73
C THR A 112 22.89 -3.84 2.09
N PHE A 113 23.73 -4.57 1.34
CA PHE A 113 24.00 -6.01 1.62
C PHE A 113 24.45 -6.29 3.07
N ASN A 114 25.14 -5.35 3.70
CA ASN A 114 25.64 -5.46 5.07
C ASN A 114 24.64 -4.92 6.12
N ASN A 115 23.49 -4.40 5.70
CA ASN A 115 22.43 -3.92 6.59
C ASN A 115 21.05 -4.08 5.93
N GLU A 116 20.45 -5.25 6.12
CA GLU A 116 19.10 -5.57 5.62
C GLU A 116 17.99 -4.70 6.26
N SER A 117 18.24 -4.15 7.45
CA SER A 117 17.32 -3.24 8.13
C SER A 117 17.32 -1.82 7.54
N GLY A 118 18.30 -1.51 6.69
CA GLY A 118 18.45 -0.21 6.03
C GLY A 118 18.83 0.95 6.94
N TYR A 119 19.03 2.11 6.32
CA TYR A 119 19.34 3.40 6.93
C TYR A 119 18.23 4.39 6.60
N THR A 120 17.53 4.89 7.63
CA THR A 120 16.43 5.85 7.43
C THR A 120 16.90 7.28 7.68
N TYR A 121 16.50 8.18 6.80
CA TYR A 121 16.81 9.61 6.89
C TYR A 121 15.65 10.31 7.61
N THR A 122 15.90 10.75 8.83
CA THR A 122 14.86 11.27 9.74
C THR A 122 15.23 12.56 10.46
N ARG A 123 16.50 12.98 10.41
CA ARG A 123 16.97 14.19 11.10
C ARG A 123 16.71 15.43 10.25
N ASP A 124 16.40 16.56 10.89
CA ASP A 124 16.14 17.86 10.25
C ASP A 124 15.18 17.73 9.06
N LYS A 125 14.11 16.95 9.26
CA LYS A 125 13.20 16.57 8.19
C LYS A 125 12.33 17.75 7.78
N GLU A 126 12.29 18.01 6.48
CA GLU A 126 11.31 18.88 5.85
C GLU A 126 10.67 18.11 4.69
N SER A 127 9.36 18.20 4.55
CA SER A 127 8.64 17.57 3.45
C SER A 127 7.35 18.28 3.18
N GLU A 128 6.97 18.20 1.92
CA GLU A 128 5.70 18.65 1.39
C GLU A 128 5.09 17.52 0.55
N ILE A 129 3.81 17.26 0.73
CA ILE A 129 3.00 16.31 -0.05
C ILE A 129 1.77 17.06 -0.50
N SER A 130 1.61 17.21 -1.82
CA SER A 130 0.45 17.83 -2.43
C SER A 130 -0.44 16.78 -3.07
N ILE A 131 -1.64 16.58 -2.53
CA ILE A 131 -2.66 15.73 -3.15
C ILE A 131 -3.52 16.59 -4.08
N THR A 132 -3.44 16.28 -5.38
CA THR A 132 -4.17 17.00 -6.43
C THR A 132 -5.50 16.35 -6.78
N SER A 133 -5.60 15.02 -6.63
CA SER A 133 -6.83 14.25 -6.82
C SER A 133 -6.88 13.11 -5.81
N TYR A 134 -8.05 12.92 -5.22
CA TYR A 134 -8.36 11.84 -4.32
C TYR A 134 -9.81 11.43 -4.56
N ASP A 135 -9.99 10.45 -5.45
CA ASP A 135 -11.30 10.11 -5.99
C ASP A 135 -11.66 8.66 -5.65
N SER A 136 -12.92 8.44 -5.26
CA SER A 136 -13.49 7.09 -5.28
C SER A 136 -13.74 6.68 -6.73
N ILE A 137 -13.14 5.58 -7.16
CA ILE A 137 -13.20 5.09 -8.54
C ILE A 137 -14.15 3.91 -8.73
N GLY A 138 -14.82 3.47 -7.67
CA GLY A 138 -15.85 2.44 -7.73
C GLY A 138 -16.01 1.66 -6.44
N THR A 139 -17.03 0.81 -6.43
CA THR A 139 -17.32 -0.10 -5.33
C THR A 139 -17.67 -1.49 -5.86
N ILE A 140 -17.25 -2.53 -5.13
CA ILE A 140 -17.62 -3.92 -5.38
C ILE A 140 -17.94 -4.55 -4.04
N ALA A 141 -19.20 -4.95 -3.82
CA ALA A 141 -19.69 -5.39 -2.51
C ALA A 141 -19.30 -4.37 -1.42
N ASP A 142 -18.67 -4.82 -0.33
CA ASP A 142 -18.26 -3.97 0.80
C ASP A 142 -16.86 -3.35 0.60
N THR A 143 -16.34 -3.34 -0.64
CA THR A 143 -15.02 -2.77 -0.96
C THR A 143 -15.17 -1.48 -1.76
N VAL A 144 -14.51 -0.41 -1.29
CA VAL A 144 -14.39 0.87 -2.01
C VAL A 144 -12.98 1.00 -2.58
N TYR A 145 -12.89 1.46 -3.83
CA TYR A 145 -11.65 1.68 -4.54
C TYR A 145 -11.40 3.18 -4.66
N TYR A 146 -10.15 3.58 -4.47
CA TYR A 146 -9.71 4.97 -4.54
C TYR A 146 -8.51 5.11 -5.47
N ARG A 147 -8.39 6.27 -6.10
CA ARG A 147 -7.20 6.74 -6.81
C ARG A 147 -6.70 8.00 -6.13
N VAL A 148 -5.39 8.07 -5.90
CA VAL A 148 -4.72 9.23 -5.29
C VAL A 148 -3.60 9.68 -6.22
N VAL A 149 -3.62 10.96 -6.57
CA VAL A 149 -2.63 11.60 -7.44
C VAL A 149 -2.07 12.81 -6.74
N GLY A 150 -0.75 12.99 -6.82
CA GLY A 150 -0.11 14.11 -6.17
C GLY A 150 1.38 14.21 -6.42
N ASN A 151 1.98 15.18 -5.76
CA ASN A 151 3.39 15.50 -5.82
C ASN A 151 3.99 15.50 -4.43
N PHE A 152 5.31 15.38 -4.33
CA PHE A 152 6.02 15.47 -3.07
C PHE A 152 7.44 16.02 -3.25
N GLU A 153 7.91 16.68 -2.20
CA GLU A 153 9.29 17.07 -2.02
C GLU A 153 9.74 16.76 -0.60
N PHE A 154 11.01 16.47 -0.41
CA PHE A 154 11.56 16.15 0.90
C PHE A 154 13.05 16.42 0.97
N ASN A 155 13.48 16.91 2.12
CA ASN A 155 14.88 16.86 2.52
C ASN A 155 14.99 16.27 3.92
N SER A 156 16.09 15.57 4.18
CA SER A 156 16.45 15.11 5.53
C SER A 156 17.90 14.69 5.59
N LYS A 157 18.38 14.43 6.80
CA LYS A 157 19.71 13.91 7.07
C LYS A 157 19.64 12.55 7.74
N TYR A 158 20.64 11.74 7.46
CA TYR A 158 20.90 10.51 8.20
C TYR A 158 21.40 10.87 9.60
N TRP A 159 20.83 10.21 10.61
CA TRP A 159 21.07 10.58 12.01
C TRP A 159 22.52 10.39 12.46
N ALA A 160 23.24 9.41 11.89
CA ALA A 160 24.56 9.00 12.40
C ALA A 160 25.70 9.89 11.91
N ASN A 161 25.73 10.25 10.63
CA ASN A 161 26.83 11.00 10.01
C ASN A 161 26.41 12.35 9.38
N GLY A 162 25.11 12.63 9.32
CA GLY A 162 24.59 13.87 8.76
C GLY A 162 24.47 13.89 7.23
N ASP A 163 24.69 12.76 6.55
CA ASP A 163 24.50 12.66 5.09
C ASP A 163 23.09 13.12 4.72
N SER A 164 23.00 14.01 3.73
CA SER A 164 21.71 14.55 3.31
C SER A 164 21.12 13.76 2.15
N VAL A 165 19.80 13.73 2.12
CA VAL A 165 19.02 13.40 0.94
C VAL A 165 18.12 14.59 0.61
N ASP A 166 18.05 14.90 -0.67
CA ASP A 166 17.20 15.92 -1.27
C ASP A 166 16.39 15.24 -2.37
N VAL A 167 15.07 15.31 -2.25
CA VAL A 167 14.09 14.69 -3.13
C VAL A 167 13.19 15.79 -3.67
N ARG A 168 13.18 15.94 -4.99
CA ARG A 168 12.44 16.99 -5.70
C ARG A 168 11.69 16.41 -6.89
N ASP A 169 10.74 17.19 -7.40
CA ASP A 169 9.93 16.84 -8.56
C ASP A 169 9.31 15.44 -8.40
N GLY A 170 8.91 15.10 -7.16
CA GLY A 170 8.31 13.83 -6.84
C GLY A 170 6.87 13.81 -7.29
N GLU A 171 6.46 12.75 -8.00
CA GLU A 171 5.09 12.52 -8.45
C GLU A 171 4.63 11.12 -8.04
N PHE A 172 3.35 10.98 -7.73
CA PHE A 172 2.73 9.69 -7.46
C PHE A 172 1.31 9.60 -8.03
N ASP A 173 0.98 8.41 -8.51
CA ASP A 173 -0.37 8.03 -8.92
C ASP A 173 -0.58 6.58 -8.52
N PHE A 174 -1.45 6.35 -7.53
CA PHE A 174 -1.71 4.99 -7.07
C PHE A 174 -3.18 4.77 -6.78
N ASN A 175 -3.58 3.50 -6.93
CA ASN A 175 -4.89 3.06 -6.51
C ASN A 175 -4.76 2.29 -5.20
N TYR A 176 -5.82 2.29 -4.39
CA TYR A 176 -5.93 1.39 -3.25
C TYR A 176 -7.39 0.99 -3.03
N ARG A 177 -7.64 0.01 -2.17
CA ARG A 177 -8.98 -0.40 -1.78
C ARG A 177 -9.11 -0.58 -0.27
N ILE A 178 -10.28 -0.25 0.28
CA ILE A 178 -10.63 -0.51 1.68
C ILE A 178 -11.89 -1.37 1.70
N TRP A 179 -11.86 -2.40 2.55
CA TRP A 179 -13.04 -3.18 2.91
C TRP A 179 -13.62 -2.64 4.22
N TRP A 180 -14.93 -2.43 4.26
CA TRP A 180 -15.68 -1.93 5.42
C TRP A 180 -16.47 -3.04 6.10
#